data_AF-A0A7Y4W1H1-F1
#
_entry.id   AF-A0A7Y4W1H1-F1
#
_cell.length_a   1.000
_cell.length_b   1.000
_cell.length_c   1.000
_cell.angle_alpha   90.00
_cell.angle_beta   90.00
_cell.angle_gamma   90.00
#
_symmetry.space_group_name_H-M   'P 1'
#
loop_
_entity.id
_entity.type
_entity.pdbx_description
1 polymer ?
#
loop_
_entity_poly.entity_id
_entity_poly.type
_entity_poly.pdbx_seq_one_letter_code
_entity_poly.pdbx_strand_id
1 'polypeptide(L)'
;MKLIGLSMGAGFVVLYFMDTAFKLDFFNGEMLIHSGFRFFTGFILLGIGVFYEHMLKLKSAMIMVLVIVLADDIWDYFRNVDSFNFEVMIHSIFIMMWGALIGYLVMRTAKEKFN
;
A
#
# COMPACT_ATOMS: atom_id res chain seq x y z
N MET A 1 -9.33 -12.68 -12.55
CA MET A 1 -8.91 -13.43 -11.33
C MET A 1 -7.45 -13.91 -11.40
N LYS A 2 -6.99 -14.55 -12.49
CA LYS A 2 -5.58 -15.02 -12.62
C LYS A 2 -4.53 -13.91 -12.39
N LEU A 3 -4.74 -12.73 -13.00
CA LEU A 3 -3.83 -11.58 -12.85
C LEU A 3 -3.75 -11.08 -11.41
N ILE A 4 -4.89 -10.96 -10.72
CA ILE A 4 -4.92 -10.55 -9.29
C ILE A 4 -4.13 -11.56 -8.45
N GLY A 5 -4.36 -12.85 -8.64
CA GLY A 5 -3.64 -13.91 -7.91
C GLY A 5 -2.13 -13.88 -8.18
N LEU A 6 -1.72 -13.65 -9.43
CA LEU A 6 -0.31 -13.50 -9.80
C LEU A 6 0.32 -12.26 -9.16
N SER A 7 -0.35 -11.10 -9.23
CA SER A 7 0.12 -9.86 -8.59
C SER A 7 0.16 -9.97 -7.07
N MET A 8 -0.77 -10.69 -6.45
CA MET A 8 -0.73 -10.98 -5.02
C MET A 8 0.48 -11.87 -4.67
N GLY A 9 0.66 -12.97 -5.39
CA GLY A 9 1.79 -13.88 -5.18
C GLY A 9 3.14 -13.18 -5.37
N ALA A 10 3.30 -12.42 -6.45
CA ALA A 10 4.52 -11.66 -6.72
C ALA A 10 4.78 -10.62 -5.62
N GLY A 11 3.74 -9.92 -5.16
CA GLY A 11 3.89 -8.93 -4.09
C GLY A 11 4.33 -9.56 -2.76
N PHE A 12 3.75 -10.70 -2.37
CA PHE A 12 4.21 -11.44 -1.19
C PHE A 12 5.65 -11.94 -1.30
N VAL A 13 6.08 -12.38 -2.49
CA VAL A 13 7.47 -12.78 -2.71
C VAL A 13 8.41 -11.60 -2.51
N VAL A 14 8.11 -10.44 -3.10
CA VAL A 14 8.93 -9.24 -2.93
C VAL A 14 8.94 -8.79 -1.47
N LEU A 15 7.78 -8.80 -0.82
CA LEU A 15 7.64 -8.46 0.60
C LEU A 15 8.53 -9.32 1.49
N TYR A 16 8.50 -10.64 1.31
CA TYR A 16 9.34 -11.59 2.04
C TYR A 16 10.83 -11.26 1.92
N PHE A 17 11.30 -10.95 0.70
CA PHE A 17 12.70 -10.58 0.49
C PHE A 17 13.06 -9.24 1.12
N MET A 18 12.15 -8.25 1.07
CA MET A 18 12.35 -6.94 1.70
C MET A 18 12.43 -7.07 3.22
N ASP A 19 11.50 -7.79 3.84
CA ASP A 19 11.47 -7.99 5.29
C ASP A 19 12.72 -8.72 5.77
N THR A 20 13.15 -9.74 5.02
CA THR A 20 14.38 -10.47 5.32
C THR A 20 15.62 -9.58 5.17
N ALA A 21 15.69 -8.77 4.10
CA ALA A 21 16.84 -7.91 3.83
C ALA A 21 16.96 -6.76 4.84
N PHE A 22 15.84 -6.17 5.23
CA PHE A 22 15.76 -5.05 6.17
C PHE A 22 15.66 -5.48 7.63
N LYS A 23 15.56 -6.79 7.89
CA LYS A 23 15.37 -7.38 9.22
C LYS A 23 14.14 -6.82 9.93
N LEU A 24 13.08 -6.58 9.15
CA LEU A 24 11.80 -6.09 9.64
C LEU A 24 10.97 -7.27 10.15
N ASP A 25 10.35 -7.12 11.31
CA ASP A 25 9.39 -8.10 11.80
C ASP A 25 7.99 -7.74 11.29
N PHE A 26 7.69 -8.21 10.07
CA PHE A 26 6.39 -7.96 9.43
C PHE A 26 5.20 -8.54 10.20
N PHE A 27 5.42 -9.65 10.93
CA PHE A 27 4.39 -10.29 11.72
C PHE A 27 4.16 -9.62 13.09
N ASN A 28 4.94 -8.58 13.42
CA ASN A 28 4.60 -7.67 14.49
C ASN A 28 3.26 -6.99 14.16
N GLY A 29 2.31 -7.02 15.10
CA GLY A 29 1.00 -6.43 14.94
C GLY A 29 1.02 -4.94 14.57
N GLU A 30 2.00 -4.18 15.04
CA GLU A 30 2.17 -2.77 14.68
C GLU A 30 2.57 -2.60 13.22
N MET A 31 3.56 -3.37 12.77
CA MET A 31 4.03 -3.34 11.38
C MET A 31 2.93 -3.81 10.42
N LEU A 32 2.11 -4.77 10.82
CA LEU A 32 1.00 -5.27 10.02
C LEU A 32 -0.10 -4.21 9.88
N ILE A 33 -0.44 -3.49 10.96
CA ILE A 33 -1.39 -2.37 10.91
C ILE A 33 -0.86 -1.25 10.01
N HIS A 34 0.39 -0.85 10.20
CA HIS A 34 1.10 0.17 9.41
C HIS A 34 1.07 -0.17 7.91
N SER A 35 1.43 -1.41 7.59
CA SER A 35 1.48 -1.91 6.21
C SER A 35 0.08 -2.04 5.62
N GLY A 36 -0.88 -2.53 6.40
CA GLY A 36 -2.28 -2.62 5.98
C GLY A 36 -2.85 -1.26 5.63
N PHE A 37 -2.62 -0.25 6.48
CA PHE A 37 -3.10 1.10 6.25
C PHE A 37 -2.53 1.71 4.97
N ARG A 38 -1.22 1.55 4.73
CA ARG A 38 -0.59 2.01 3.48
C ARG A 38 -1.03 1.23 2.25
N PHE A 39 -1.24 -0.08 2.38
CA PHE A 39 -1.78 -0.91 1.30
C PHE A 39 -3.16 -0.41 0.88
N PHE A 40 -4.07 -0.21 1.83
CA PHE A 40 -5.44 0.26 1.54
C PHE A 40 -5.47 1.70 1.05
N THR A 41 -4.57 2.56 1.54
CA THR A 41 -4.40 3.93 1.03
C THR A 41 -4.03 3.90 -0.46
N GLY A 42 -3.04 3.09 -0.83
CA GLY A 42 -2.68 2.88 -2.24
C GLY A 42 -3.82 2.27 -3.04
N PHE A 43 -4.47 1.23 -2.52
CA PHE A 43 -5.58 0.53 -3.17
C PHE A 43 -6.73 1.47 -3.51
N ILE A 44 -7.23 2.23 -2.54
CA ILE A 44 -8.42 3.07 -2.70
C ILE A 44 -8.06 4.36 -3.45
N LEU A 45 -7.09 5.12 -2.96
CA LEU A 45 -6.84 6.46 -3.51
C LEU A 45 -6.16 6.42 -4.86
N LEU A 46 -5.10 5.61 -5.00
CA LEU A 46 -4.32 5.55 -6.23
C LEU A 46 -4.92 4.53 -7.21
N GLY A 47 -5.13 3.29 -6.76
CA GLY A 47 -5.61 2.20 -7.59
C GLY A 47 -7.00 2.47 -8.17
N ILE A 48 -7.98 2.67 -7.30
CA ILE A 48 -9.37 2.93 -7.70
C ILE A 48 -9.54 4.41 -8.11
N GLY A 49 -9.23 5.34 -7.21
CA GLY A 49 -9.57 6.75 -7.38
C GLY A 49 -8.83 7.47 -8.51
N VAL A 50 -7.54 7.21 -8.70
CA VAL A 50 -6.72 7.87 -9.74
C VAL A 50 -6.65 7.04 -11.01
N PHE A 51 -6.25 5.77 -10.91
CA PHE A 51 -5.90 4.97 -12.09
C PHE A 51 -7.09 4.29 -12.76
N TYR A 52 -8.15 3.97 -12.02
CA TYR A 52 -9.31 3.27 -12.58
C TYR A 52 -10.50 4.20 -12.87
N GLU A 53 -11.09 4.82 -11.83
CA GLU A 53 -12.27 5.68 -11.97
C GLU A 53 -11.93 7.09 -12.47
N HIS A 54 -10.66 7.49 -12.37
CA HIS A 54 -10.18 8.85 -12.69
C HIS A 54 -10.94 9.98 -11.96
N MET A 55 -11.54 9.67 -10.79
CA MET A 55 -12.26 10.63 -9.95
C MET A 55 -11.32 11.64 -9.28
N LEU A 56 -10.06 11.24 -9.04
CA LEU A 56 -9.06 12.06 -8.38
C LEU A 56 -7.94 12.44 -9.35
N LYS A 57 -7.55 13.72 -9.33
CA LYS A 57 -6.31 14.15 -9.98
C LYS A 57 -5.12 13.61 -9.20
N LEU A 58 -4.10 13.11 -9.89
CA LEU A 58 -2.88 12.57 -9.28
C LEU A 58 -2.28 13.53 -8.23
N LYS A 59 -2.19 14.83 -8.54
CA LYS A 59 -1.67 15.84 -7.60
C LYS A 59 -2.47 15.88 -6.28
N SER A 60 -3.79 15.88 -6.36
CA SER A 60 -4.65 15.91 -5.17
C SER A 60 -4.58 14.59 -4.40
N ALA A 61 -4.53 13.45 -5.11
CA ALA A 61 -4.36 12.16 -4.48
C ALA A 61 -3.01 12.04 -3.76
N MET A 62 -1.92 12.54 -4.35
CA MET A 62 -0.61 12.57 -3.70
C MET A 62 -0.61 13.42 -2.42
N ILE A 63 -1.33 14.55 -2.40
CA ILE A 63 -1.49 15.35 -1.18
C ILE A 63 -2.25 14.56 -0.12
N MET A 64 -3.35 13.89 -0.48
CA MET A 64 -4.12 13.07 0.46
C MET A 64 -3.30 11.90 1.00
N VAL A 65 -2.59 11.18 0.13
CA VAL A 65 -1.67 10.11 0.52
C VAL A 65 -0.63 10.63 1.50
N LEU A 66 -0.01 11.77 1.21
CA LEU A 66 1.02 12.37 2.08
C LEU A 66 0.44 12.77 3.44
N VAL A 67 -0.75 13.36 3.49
CA VAL A 67 -1.43 13.69 4.74
C VAL A 67 -1.74 12.42 5.55
N ILE A 68 -2.22 11.37 4.90
CA ILE A 68 -2.59 10.10 5.55
C ILE A 68 -1.35 9.40 6.11
N VAL A 69 -0.27 9.30 5.33
CA VAL A 69 0.98 8.68 5.77
C VAL A 69 1.61 9.47 6.92
N LEU A 70 1.64 10.79 6.82
CA LEU A 70 2.19 11.62 7.91
C LEU A 70 1.37 11.51 9.18
N ALA A 71 0.04 11.41 9.09
CA ALA A 71 -0.81 11.23 10.27
C ALA A 71 -0.52 9.89 10.97
N ASP A 72 -0.27 8.84 10.20
CA ASP A 72 0.11 7.50 10.68
C ASP A 72 1.49 7.52 11.34
N ASP A 73 2.49 8.15 10.69
CA ASP A 73 3.84 8.28 11.23
C ASP A 73 3.86 9.14 12.52
N ILE A 74 3.04 10.19 12.60
CA ILE A 74 2.86 11.00 13.82
C ILE A 74 2.26 10.15 14.95
N TRP A 75 1.28 9.30 14.61
CA TRP A 75 0.65 8.42 15.59
C TRP A 75 1.62 7.37 16.14
N ASP A 76 2.50 6.82 15.29
CA ASP A 76 3.60 5.95 15.70
C ASP A 76 4.58 6.64 16.63
N TYR A 77 4.95 7.90 16.32
CA TYR A 77 5.83 8.70 17.16
C TYR A 77 5.28 8.86 18.58
N PHE A 78 3.98 9.14 18.74
CA PHE A 78 3.35 9.25 20.06
C PHE A 78 3.31 7.93 20.85
N ARG A 79 3.43 6.78 20.16
CA ARG A 79 3.47 5.44 20.76
C ARG A 79 4.91 4.95 21.01
N ASN A 80 5.92 5.76 20.71
CA ASN A 80 7.34 5.39 20.75
C ASN A 80 7.69 4.20 19.81
N VAL A 81 7.00 4.12 18.67
CA VAL A 81 7.32 3.16 17.61
C VAL A 81 8.30 3.83 16.65
N ASP A 82 9.50 3.27 16.53
CA ASP A 82 10.54 3.83 15.65
C ASP A 82 10.31 3.42 14.19
N SER A 83 9.38 4.09 13.53
CA SER A 83 9.00 3.85 12.12
C SER A 83 9.66 4.81 11.13
N PHE A 84 10.52 5.72 11.60
CA PHE A 84 11.15 6.76 10.78
C PHE A 84 12.56 6.40 10.30
N ASN A 85 12.72 5.18 9.76
CA ASN A 85 13.96 4.73 9.13
C ASN A 85 13.79 4.55 7.61
N PHE A 86 14.92 4.48 6.91
CA PHE A 86 14.94 4.44 5.45
C PHE A 86 14.35 3.13 4.90
N GLU A 87 14.59 2.03 5.61
CA GLU A 87 14.12 0.69 5.29
C GLU A 87 12.59 0.60 5.33
N VAL A 88 11.98 1.10 6.41
CA VAL A 88 10.52 1.19 6.56
C VAL A 88 9.97 2.09 5.47
N MET A 89 10.58 3.24 5.17
CA MET A 89 10.10 4.10 4.09
C MET A 89 10.06 3.40 2.71
N ILE A 90 11.09 2.63 2.35
CA ILE A 90 11.08 1.85 1.10
C ILE A 90 9.98 0.78 1.15
N HIS A 91 9.89 0.05 2.26
CA HIS A 91 8.85 -0.94 2.50
C HIS A 91 7.44 -0.36 2.34
N SER A 92 7.20 0.81 2.93
CA SER A 92 5.95 1.57 2.86
C SER A 92 5.57 1.97 1.44
N ILE A 93 6.53 2.45 0.65
CA ILE A 93 6.32 2.81 -0.75
C ILE A 93 5.94 1.57 -1.56
N PHE A 94 6.67 0.47 -1.38
CA PHE A 94 6.36 -0.79 -2.06
C PHE A 94 4.94 -1.27 -1.75
N ILE A 95 4.58 -1.35 -0.47
CA ILE A 95 3.25 -1.77 0.00
C ILE A 95 2.14 -0.91 -0.61
N MET A 96 2.34 0.41 -0.67
CA MET A 96 1.36 1.32 -1.23
C MET A 96 1.22 1.16 -2.75
N MET A 97 2.33 1.05 -3.47
CA MET A 97 2.31 0.82 -4.92
C MET A 97 1.69 -0.52 -5.27
N TRP A 98 1.96 -1.54 -4.46
CA TRP A 98 1.34 -2.85 -4.59
C TRP A 98 -0.17 -2.78 -4.34
N GLY A 99 -0.60 -2.08 -3.29
CA GLY A 99 -2.01 -1.78 -3.03
C GLY A 99 -2.68 -1.11 -4.23
N ALA A 100 -2.06 -0.08 -4.79
CA ALA A 100 -2.57 0.64 -5.97
C ALA A 100 -2.75 -0.28 -7.19
N LEU A 101 -1.77 -1.15 -7.47
CA LEU A 101 -1.84 -2.14 -8.54
C LEU A 101 -3.02 -3.10 -8.33
N ILE A 102 -3.17 -3.62 -7.11
CA ILE A 102 -4.24 -4.56 -6.77
C ILE A 102 -5.61 -3.89 -6.87
N GLY A 103 -5.76 -2.65 -6.39
CA GLY A 103 -7.00 -1.87 -6.51
C GLY A 103 -7.45 -1.68 -7.95
N TYR A 104 -6.51 -1.28 -8.82
CA TYR A 104 -6.78 -1.15 -10.25
C TYR A 104 -7.23 -2.49 -10.88
N LEU A 105 -6.50 -3.58 -10.61
CA LEU A 105 -6.79 -4.89 -11.20
C LEU A 105 -8.12 -5.47 -10.73
N VAL A 106 -8.48 -5.26 -9.45
CA VAL A 106 -9.77 -5.67 -8.89
C VAL A 106 -10.91 -4.98 -9.62
N MET A 107 -10.87 -3.65 -9.73
CA MET A 107 -11.94 -2.90 -10.40
C MET A 107 -12.04 -3.22 -11.88
N ARG A 108 -10.90 -3.36 -12.57
CA ARG A 108 -10.88 -3.80 -13.97
C ARG A 108 -11.54 -5.16 -14.16
N THR A 109 -11.15 -6.15 -13.34
CA THR A 109 -11.72 -7.49 -13.43
C THR A 109 -13.21 -7.50 -13.07
N ALA A 110 -13.63 -6.67 -12.11
CA ALA A 110 -15.03 -6.55 -11.72
C ALA A 110 -15.88 -6.04 -12.89
N LYS A 111 -15.46 -4.94 -13.54
CA LYS A 111 -16.19 -4.40 -14.71
C LYS A 111 -16.23 -5.35 -15.90
N GLU A 112 -15.15 -6.06 -16.18
CA GLU A 112 -15.12 -7.10 -17.23
C GLU A 112 -16.09 -8.27 -16.95
N LYS A 113 -16.53 -8.47 -15.69
CA LYS A 113 -17.47 -9.52 -15.30
C LYS A 113 -18.95 -9.06 -15.32
N PHE A 114 -19.18 -7.75 -15.23
CA PHE A 114 -20.53 -7.16 -15.18
C PHE A 114 -20.97 -6.53 -16.51
N ASN A 115 -20.06 -6.35 -17.47
CA ASN A 115 -20.36 -6.06 -18.88
C ASN A 115 -20.41 -7.35 -19.70
#